data_AF-A0A523LKM1-F1
#
_entry.id   AF-A0A523LKM1-F1
#
_cell.length_a   1.000
_cell.length_b   1.000
_cell.length_c   1.000
_cell.angle_alpha   90.00
_cell.angle_beta   90.00
_cell.angle_gamma   90.00
#
_symmetry.space_group_name_H-M   'P 1'
#
loop_
_entity.id
_entity.type
_entity.pdbx_description
1 polymer ?
#
loop_
_entity_poly.entity_id
_entity_poly.type
_entity_poly.pdbx_seq_one_letter_code
_entity_poly.pdbx_strand_id
1 'polypeptide(L)' 'TAFDPDWHGGFMCPCHLSKFDMAGRVYDGVPAPANLVVPSYRFLDERRILIGVDPEGVV' A
#
# COMPACT_ATOMS: atom_id res chain seq x y z
N THR A 1 1.12 -22.57 -0.82
CA THR A 1 0.58 -21.19 -0.79
C THR A 1 -0.89 -21.25 -1.14
N ALA A 2 -1.73 -21.62 -0.18
CA ALA A 2 -3.18 -21.49 -0.36
C ALA A 2 -3.55 -20.06 0.04
N PHE A 3 -4.30 -19.37 -0.82
CA PHE A 3 -4.88 -18.08 -0.51
C PHE A 3 -5.92 -18.29 0.59
N ASP A 4 -5.94 -17.42 1.60
CA ASP A 4 -6.90 -17.50 2.70
C ASP A 4 -8.31 -17.23 2.15
N PRO A 5 -9.24 -18.22 2.19
CA PRO A 5 -10.58 -18.05 1.62
C PRO A 5 -11.42 -17.02 2.37
N ASP A 6 -11.06 -16.74 3.63
CA ASP A 6 -11.71 -15.73 4.48
C ASP A 6 -11.03 -14.36 4.32
N TRP A 7 -10.11 -14.19 3.37
CA TRP A 7 -9.50 -12.90 3.09
C TRP A 7 -10.50 -11.95 2.42
N HIS A 8 -10.97 -10.97 3.20
CA HIS A 8 -11.95 -9.97 2.76
C HIS A 8 -11.43 -8.95 1.73
N GLY A 9 -10.15 -9.04 1.33
CA GLY A 9 -9.54 -8.17 0.33
C GLY A 9 -8.35 -7.37 0.86
N GLY A 10 -7.58 -6.79 -0.06
CA GLY A 10 -6.34 -6.08 0.21
C GLY A 10 -5.18 -6.68 -0.58
N PHE A 11 -3.97 -6.54 -0.04
CA PHE A 11 -2.74 -7.01 -0.69
C PHE A 11 -2.08 -8.11 0.14
N MET A 12 -1.43 -9.05 -0.55
CA MET A 12 -0.71 -10.15 0.09
C MET A 12 0.66 -10.33 -0.56
N CYS A 13 1.71 -10.37 0.27
CA CYS A 13 3.06 -10.68 -0.18
C CYS A 13 3.30 -12.21 -0.07
N PRO A 14 3.45 -12.93 -1.19
CA PRO A 14 3.53 -14.39 -1.19
C PRO A 14 4.82 -14.95 -0.58
N CYS A 15 5.83 -14.11 -0.36
CA CYS A 15 7.13 -14.54 0.18
C CYS A 15 7.04 -14.99 1.65
N HIS A 16 6.34 -14.21 2.48
CA HIS A 16 6.22 -14.46 3.93
C HIS A 16 4.77 -14.33 4.43
N LEU A 17 3.81 -14.28 3.51
CA LEU A 17 2.37 -14.20 3.77
C LEU A 17 1.94 -12.95 4.55
N SER A 18 2.71 -11.86 4.47
CA SER A 18 2.31 -10.57 5.02
C SER A 18 1.06 -10.05 4.30
N LYS A 19 0.08 -9.63 5.11
CA LYS A 19 -1.22 -9.14 4.66
C LYS A 19 -1.32 -7.64 4.90
N PHE A 20 -1.94 -6.94 3.96
CA PHE A 20 -2.23 -5.52 4.04
C PHE A 20 -3.68 -5.28 3.67
N ASP A 21 -4.34 -4.34 4.34
CA ASP A 21 -5.71 -3.99 3.98
C ASP A 21 -5.78 -3.20 2.65
N MET A 22 -6.98 -2.79 2.25
CA MET A 22 -7.21 -2.02 1.01
C MET A 22 -6.55 -0.62 1.02
N ALA A 23 -6.17 -0.10 2.19
CA ALA A 23 -5.43 1.15 2.33
C ALA A 23 -3.90 0.93 2.39
N GLY A 24 -3.43 -0.31 2.26
CA GLY A 24 -2.01 -0.66 2.34
C GLY A 24 -1.47 -0.69 3.77
N ARG A 25 -2.33 -0.71 4.79
CA ARG A 25 -1.89 -0.85 6.20
C ARG A 25 -1.61 -2.30 6.52
N VAL A 26 -0.52 -2.55 7.23
CA VAL A 26 -0.10 -3.90 7.61
C VAL A 26 -1.00 -4.44 8.73
N TYR A 27 -1.38 -5.71 8.63
CA TYR A 27 -2.05 -6.40 9.74
C TYR A 27 -1.03 -6.77 10.82
N ASP A 28 -1.45 -6.74 12.07
CA ASP A 28 -0.61 -7.18 13.18
C ASP A 28 -0.28 -8.69 13.09
N GLY A 29 0.84 -9.09 13.66
CA GLY A 29 1.29 -10.48 13.71
C GLY A 29 1.87 -11.06 12.41
N VAL A 30 2.13 -10.23 11.39
CA VAL A 30 2.81 -10.64 10.15
C VAL A 30 4.25 -10.09 10.07
N PRO A 31 5.14 -10.68 9.25
CA PRO A 31 6.55 -10.27 9.20
C PRO A 31 6.83 -8.87 8.66
N ALA A 32 5.87 -8.23 7.99
CA ALA A 32 6.08 -6.90 7.43
C ALA A 32 6.11 -5.87 8.58
N PRO A 33 7.17 -5.04 8.68
CA PRO A 33 7.37 -4.18 9.85
C PRO A 33 6.58 -2.86 9.78
N ALA A 34 6.00 -2.53 8.63
CA ALA A 34 5.36 -1.24 8.38
C ALA A 34 4.30 -1.34 7.28
N ASN A 35 3.49 -0.28 7.19
CA ASN A 35 2.54 -0.07 6.10
C ASN A 35 3.27 0.12 4.76
N LEU A 36 2.55 -0.07 3.65
CA LEU A 36 3.05 0.25 2.32
C LEU A 36 3.35 1.75 2.21
N VAL A 37 4.49 2.07 1.59
CA VAL A 37 4.91 3.46 1.39
C VAL A 37 3.94 4.16 0.45
N VAL A 38 3.44 5.31 0.87
CA VAL A 38 2.72 6.24 -0.03
C VAL A 38 3.77 7.18 -0.64
N PRO A 39 4.06 7.08 -1.95
CA PRO A 39 5.05 7.93 -2.60
C PRO A 39 4.55 9.38 -2.68
N SER A 40 5.44 10.36 -2.83
CA SER A 40 5.05 11.74 -3.18
C SER A 40 4.28 11.76 -4.51
N TYR A 41 3.18 12.51 -4.58
CA TYR A 41 2.38 12.65 -5.79
C TYR A 41 1.64 13.98 -5.85
N ARG A 42 1.19 14.35 -7.06
CA ARG A 42 0.26 15.46 -7.28
C ARG A 42 -0.74 15.13 -8.39
N PHE A 43 -1.94 15.72 -8.29
CA PHE A 43 -2.89 15.71 -9.40
C PHE A 43 -2.47 16.72 -10.47
N LEU A 44 -2.47 16.30 -11.73
CA LEU A 44 -2.25 17.19 -12.87
C LEU A 44 -3.58 17.73 -13.40
N ASP A 45 -4.59 16.88 -13.44
CA ASP A 45 -5.98 17.16 -13.79
C ASP A 45 -6.88 16.09 -13.13
N GLU A 46 -8.20 16.14 -13.36
CA GLU A 46 -9.17 15.21 -12.75
C GLU A 46 -8.94 13.72 -13.10
N ARG A 47 -8.13 13.42 -14.13
CA ARG A 47 -7.94 12.07 -14.65
C ARG A 47 -6.47 11.61 -14.60
N ARG A 48 -5.55 12.47 -14.17
CA ARG A 48 -4.11 12.19 -14.21
C ARG A 48 -3.42 12.56 -12.91
N ILE A 49 -2.59 11.63 -12.45
CA ILE A 49 -1.74 11.77 -11.26
C ILE A 49 -0.29 11.60 -11.70
N LEU A 50 0.60 12.48 -11.22
CA LEU A 50 2.05 12.34 -11.38
C LEU A 50 2.66 11.87 -10.07
N ILE A 51 3.40 10.76 -10.12
CA ILE A 51 4.08 10.13 -8.98
C ILE A 51 5.56 10.52 -9.01
N GLY A 52 6.17 10.76 -7.85
CA GLY A 52 7.60 11.03 -7.71
C GLY A 52 7.97 12.51 -7.83
N VAL A 53 7.01 13.41 -7.66
CA VAL A 53 7.27 14.85 -7.54
C VAL A 53 6.91 15.29 -6.13
N ASP A 54 7.82 16.02 -5.49
CA ASP A 54 7.55 16.60 -4.20
C ASP A 54 6.47 17.68 -4.34
N PRO A 55 5.41 17.65 -3.53
CA PRO A 55 4.46 18.75 -3.51
C PRO A 55 5.20 20.00 -3.05
N GLU A 56 5.07 21.12 -3.77
CA GLU A 56 5.61 22.39 -3.33
C GLU A 56 5.13 22.68 -1.90
N GLY A 57 6.06 22.74 -0.94
CA GLY A 57 5.78 23.06 0.46
C GLY A 57 5.68 21.89 1.44
N VAL A 58 5.94 20.64 1.02
CA VAL A 58 6.13 19.54 1.97
C VAL A 58 7.63 19.38 2.23
N VAL A 59 8.08 19.98 3.34
CA VAL A 59 9.39 19.72 3.96
C VAL A 59 9.36 18.49 4.85
#